data_AF-A0A1H9S1C4-F1
#
_entry.id   AF-A0A1H9S1C4-F1
#
_cell.length_a   1.000
_cell.length_b   1.000
_cell.length_c   1.000
_cell.angle_alpha   90.00
_cell.angle_beta   90.00
_cell.angle_gamma   90.00
#
_symmetry.space_group_name_H-M   'P 1'
#
loop_
_entity.id
_entity.type
_entity.pdbx_description
1 polymer ?
#
loop_
_entity_poly.entity_id
_entity_poly.type
_entity_poly.pdbx_seq_one_letter_code
_entity_poly.pdbx_strand_id
1 'polypeptide(L)'
;MSSNRNRRPSATTTPNQTPLLQRRLKTKPALSVIAVLLLGNILWFIAWAIPNKSQEIGSDEQVAAIDGDVITRQEWMIAMEERYGKETLQNLVNESVMEKAAKTYKIKVTDQEIDLELALMRSAQDKFDTAMQNLSAEQLRQKIRSQLILDKVLTKDVVISEESIEKYYEENQGLYNTKTSYRTNFIEVDAKKAADEALGELKNGSDFSVLAREISLDSASASLGGDVGFLTENQENVDPAIINAVKSTKANEVSKAFKLDNGHYGIVQVQEVLEGQSFTYDDVKEHIERELALEQLPQSVTPEAFWSEFNATWYYGESKKEK
;
A
#
# COMPACT_ATOMS: atom_id res chain seq x y z
N MET A 1 95.66 22.87 19.53
CA MET A 1 96.26 23.00 20.89
C MET A 1 95.25 22.41 21.88
N SER A 2 95.53 21.24 22.46
CA SER A 2 95.90 21.05 23.89
C SER A 2 94.90 21.71 24.86
N SER A 3 94.30 21.11 25.88
CA SER A 3 94.39 19.79 26.54
C SER A 3 93.45 19.79 27.77
N ASN A 4 92.95 18.61 28.19
CA ASN A 4 92.63 18.16 29.57
C ASN A 4 91.60 18.95 30.43
N ARG A 5 90.74 18.37 31.30
CA ARG A 5 90.31 17.00 31.67
C ARG A 5 89.14 17.11 32.69
N ASN A 6 88.38 16.02 32.88
CA ASN A 6 87.38 15.68 33.92
C ASN A 6 85.95 16.20 33.72
N ARG A 7 84.85 15.44 33.92
CA ARG A 7 84.48 14.10 34.46
C ARG A 7 82.99 13.90 34.00
N ARG A 8 82.39 12.74 33.70
CA ARG A 8 82.10 11.47 34.41
C ARG A 8 81.12 10.65 33.51
N PRO A 9 80.70 9.39 33.81
CA PRO A 9 80.98 8.23 32.96
C PRO A 9 79.74 7.52 32.36
N SER A 10 79.92 6.84 31.22
CA SER A 10 79.00 5.82 30.71
C SER A 10 79.60 4.42 30.93
N ALA A 11 78.84 3.56 31.60
CA ALA A 11 79.18 2.16 31.82
C ALA A 11 78.90 1.34 30.56
N THR A 12 79.86 0.51 30.15
CA THR A 12 79.67 -0.54 29.14
C THR A 12 79.94 -1.88 29.81
N THR A 13 78.88 -2.69 29.90
CA THR A 13 78.93 -4.08 30.38
C THR A 13 79.18 -5.00 29.20
N THR A 14 80.08 -5.96 29.35
CA THR A 14 80.25 -7.12 28.46
C THR A 14 80.05 -8.42 29.27
N PRO A 15 79.91 -9.57 28.61
CA PRO A 15 78.69 -10.38 28.59
C PRO A 15 78.73 -11.50 29.62
N ASN A 16 77.56 -12.05 29.98
CA ASN A 16 77.53 -13.34 30.66
C ASN A 16 76.38 -14.21 30.14
N GLN A 17 76.74 -15.37 29.61
CA GLN A 17 75.85 -16.41 29.15
C GLN A 17 75.27 -17.11 30.38
N THR A 18 73.94 -17.13 30.50
CA THR A 18 73.24 -17.96 31.49
C THR A 18 72.50 -19.08 30.74
N PRO A 19 72.72 -20.36 31.09
CA PRO A 19 72.21 -21.50 30.33
C PRO A 19 70.71 -21.74 30.53
N LEU A 20 70.07 -22.25 29.47
CA LEU A 20 68.66 -22.64 29.42
C LEU A 20 68.37 -23.77 30.42
N LEU A 21 67.70 -23.45 31.53
CA LEU A 21 67.07 -24.45 32.39
C LEU A 21 65.84 -25.02 31.67
N GLN A 22 66.02 -26.16 31.01
CA GLN A 22 64.96 -27.01 30.49
C GLN A 22 64.03 -27.45 31.63
N ARG A 23 62.90 -26.75 31.78
CA ARG A 23 61.84 -27.12 32.69
C ARG A 23 61.11 -28.34 32.10
N ARG A 24 61.53 -29.55 32.48
CA ARG A 24 60.81 -30.79 32.11
C ARG A 24 59.40 -30.73 32.71
N LEU A 25 58.42 -30.49 31.85
CA LEU A 25 57.00 -30.56 32.22
C LEU A 25 56.71 -31.98 32.72
N LYS A 26 56.08 -32.10 33.91
CA LYS A 26 55.60 -33.40 34.39
C LYS A 26 54.61 -33.93 33.34
N THR A 27 54.90 -35.09 32.76
CA THR A 27 54.20 -35.64 31.60
C THR A 27 52.70 -35.87 31.86
N LYS A 28 52.32 -36.19 33.10
CA LYS A 28 50.92 -36.42 33.49
C LYS A 28 50.04 -35.16 33.38
N PRO A 29 50.35 -34.03 34.04
CA PRO A 29 49.57 -32.80 33.87
C PRO A 29 49.69 -32.22 32.45
N ALA A 30 50.83 -32.40 31.77
CA ALA A 30 50.98 -31.97 30.38
C ALA A 30 50.05 -32.74 29.42
N LEU A 31 49.91 -34.06 29.60
CA LEU A 31 48.95 -34.89 28.85
C LEU A 31 47.50 -34.47 29.10
N SER A 32 47.14 -34.13 30.34
CA SER A 32 45.80 -33.63 30.67
C SER A 32 45.50 -32.31 29.96
N VAL A 33 46.46 -31.38 29.95
CA VAL A 33 46.29 -30.09 29.24
C VAL A 33 46.18 -30.31 27.73
N ILE A 34 47.00 -31.19 27.15
CA ILE A 34 46.92 -31.53 25.73
C ILE A 34 45.56 -32.16 25.40
N ALA A 35 45.07 -33.09 26.23
CA ALA A 35 43.77 -33.73 26.02
C ALA A 35 42.61 -32.71 26.09
N VAL A 36 42.65 -31.76 27.01
CA VAL A 36 41.66 -30.68 27.11
C VAL A 36 41.73 -29.76 25.89
N LEU A 37 42.92 -29.41 25.41
CA LEU A 37 43.08 -28.61 24.20
C LEU A 37 42.60 -29.36 22.95
N LEU A 38 42.83 -30.67 22.88
CA LEU A 38 42.38 -31.50 21.76
C LEU A 38 40.85 -31.66 21.78
N LEU A 39 40.24 -31.85 22.96
CA LEU A 39 38.80 -31.82 23.14
C LEU A 39 38.19 -30.46 22.79
N GLY A 40 38.84 -29.36 23.19
CA GLY A 40 38.42 -28.02 22.81
C GLY A 40 38.46 -27.80 21.29
N ASN A 41 39.52 -28.27 20.62
CA ASN A 41 39.65 -28.19 19.17
C ASN A 41 38.65 -29.10 18.44
N ILE A 42 38.39 -30.30 18.97
CA ILE A 42 37.37 -31.20 18.42
C ILE A 42 35.98 -30.60 18.61
N LEU A 43 35.66 -30.02 19.76
CA LEU A 43 34.40 -29.32 20.00
C LEU A 43 34.25 -28.09 19.11
N TRP A 44 35.32 -27.34 18.89
CA TRP A 44 35.33 -26.22 17.93
C TRP A 44 35.14 -26.70 16.49
N PHE A 45 35.78 -27.80 16.10
CA PHE A 45 35.62 -28.41 14.78
C PHE A 45 34.23 -29.01 14.58
N ILE A 46 33.64 -29.64 15.61
CA ILE A 46 32.26 -30.12 15.58
C ILE A 46 31.29 -28.93 15.52
N ALA A 47 31.53 -27.86 16.28
CA ALA A 47 30.73 -26.63 16.20
C ALA A 47 30.83 -25.95 14.82
N TRP A 48 31.94 -26.13 14.10
CA TRP A 48 32.15 -25.66 12.72
C TRP A 48 31.56 -26.62 11.67
N ALA A 49 31.57 -27.94 11.94
CA ALA A 49 31.08 -28.99 11.04
C ALA A 49 29.58 -29.29 11.20
N ILE A 50 28.96 -28.88 12.31
CA ILE A 50 27.51 -28.69 12.37
C ILE A 50 27.22 -27.58 11.37
N PRO A 51 26.43 -27.83 10.31
CA PRO A 51 26.04 -26.77 9.41
C PRO A 51 25.44 -25.67 10.28
N ASN A 52 26.04 -24.48 10.26
CA ASN A 52 25.32 -23.31 10.70
C ASN A 52 24.06 -23.32 9.84
N LYS A 53 22.94 -23.77 10.39
CA LYS A 53 21.65 -23.18 10.07
C LYS A 53 21.75 -21.74 10.57
N SER A 54 22.57 -20.93 9.89
CA SER A 54 22.24 -19.54 9.68
C SER A 54 20.75 -19.57 9.36
N GLN A 55 19.96 -18.82 10.10
CA GLN A 55 18.56 -18.60 9.77
C GLN A 55 18.50 -18.21 8.29
N GLU A 56 18.26 -19.20 7.42
CA GLU A 56 17.78 -18.95 6.08
C GLU A 56 16.40 -18.40 6.31
N ILE A 57 16.28 -17.10 6.07
CA ILE A 57 14.98 -16.44 6.06
C ILE A 57 14.24 -16.98 4.83
N GLY A 58 13.50 -18.08 5.01
CA GLY A 58 12.35 -18.47 4.20
C GLY A 58 12.59 -19.11 2.82
N SER A 59 13.68 -19.83 2.59
CA SER A 59 13.91 -20.63 1.35
C SER A 59 13.04 -21.89 1.29
N ASP A 60 12.94 -22.62 2.41
CA ASP A 60 12.24 -23.91 2.50
C ASP A 60 10.77 -23.81 2.94
N GLU A 61 10.25 -22.59 3.15
CA GLU A 61 8.86 -22.41 3.56
C GLU A 61 7.92 -22.76 2.41
N GLN A 62 7.12 -23.81 2.59
CA GLN A 62 6.17 -24.29 1.60
C GLN A 62 4.94 -23.38 1.60
N VAL A 63 4.62 -22.77 0.46
CA VAL A 63 3.46 -21.88 0.33
C VAL A 63 2.30 -22.53 -0.42
N ALA A 64 2.57 -23.57 -1.23
CA ALA A 64 1.56 -24.40 -1.86
C ALA A 64 2.14 -25.77 -2.25
N ALA A 65 1.28 -26.76 -2.53
CA ALA A 65 1.68 -28.03 -3.12
C ALA A 65 0.59 -28.56 -4.07
N ILE A 66 0.98 -29.14 -5.21
CA ILE A 66 0.09 -29.78 -6.18
C ILE A 66 0.61 -31.21 -6.42
N ASP A 67 -0.18 -32.23 -6.11
CA ASP A 67 0.19 -33.65 -6.27
C ASP A 67 1.56 -34.05 -5.69
N GLY A 68 2.04 -33.31 -4.68
CA GLY A 68 3.34 -33.52 -4.03
C GLY A 68 4.47 -32.62 -4.56
N ASP A 69 4.26 -31.89 -5.66
CA ASP A 69 5.17 -30.84 -6.12
C ASP A 69 4.94 -29.58 -5.28
N VAL A 70 5.97 -29.18 -4.53
CA VAL A 70 5.92 -28.06 -3.60
C VAL A 70 6.34 -26.76 -4.29
N ILE A 71 5.56 -25.69 -4.07
CA ILE A 71 5.94 -24.32 -4.40
C ILE A 71 6.48 -23.68 -3.13
N THR A 72 7.72 -23.20 -3.21
CA THR A 72 8.41 -22.55 -2.10
C THR A 72 8.13 -21.05 -2.04
N ARG A 73 8.26 -20.47 -0.84
CA ARG A 73 8.17 -19.02 -0.65
C ARG A 73 9.20 -18.29 -1.49
N GLN A 74 10.41 -18.85 -1.67
CA GLN A 74 11.44 -18.26 -2.50
C GLN A 74 11.01 -18.16 -3.97
N GLU A 75 10.48 -19.23 -4.56
CA GLU A 75 9.98 -19.23 -5.95
C GLU A 75 8.86 -18.22 -6.12
N TRP A 76 7.93 -18.16 -5.17
CA TRP A 76 6.87 -17.15 -5.18
C TRP A 76 7.43 -15.72 -5.09
N MET A 77 8.37 -15.44 -4.18
CA MET A 77 8.96 -14.11 -4.02
C MET A 77 9.75 -13.67 -5.26
N ILE A 78 10.51 -14.58 -5.90
CA ILE A 78 11.22 -14.30 -7.15
C ILE A 78 10.22 -13.96 -8.26
N ALA A 79 9.17 -14.78 -8.43
CA ALA A 79 8.15 -14.51 -9.44
C ALA A 79 7.42 -13.18 -9.20
N MET A 80 7.19 -12.81 -7.94
CA MET A 80 6.62 -11.51 -7.55
C MET A 80 7.59 -10.35 -7.84
N GLU A 81 8.88 -10.49 -7.54
CA GLU A 81 9.90 -9.49 -7.84
C GLU A 81 10.06 -9.30 -9.35
N GLU A 82 10.05 -10.37 -10.14
CA GLU A 82 10.11 -10.31 -11.60
C GLU A 82 8.88 -9.61 -12.20
N ARG A 83 7.69 -9.86 -11.64
CA ARG A 83 6.43 -9.31 -12.16
C ARG A 83 6.17 -7.87 -11.71
N TYR A 84 6.44 -7.54 -10.45
CA TYR A 84 6.03 -6.27 -9.82
C TYR A 84 7.18 -5.51 -9.14
N GLY A 85 8.37 -6.11 -9.03
CA GLY A 85 9.47 -5.54 -8.22
C GLY A 85 9.97 -4.20 -8.73
N LYS A 86 10.05 -4.01 -10.06
CA LYS A 86 10.55 -2.75 -10.65
C LYS A 86 9.65 -1.58 -10.30
N GLU A 87 8.36 -1.75 -10.55
CA GLU A 87 7.33 -0.73 -10.31
C GLU A 87 7.21 -0.45 -8.81
N THR A 88 7.22 -1.50 -7.99
CA THR A 88 7.19 -1.36 -6.53
C THR A 88 8.39 -0.56 -6.03
N LEU A 89 9.61 -0.87 -6.50
CA LEU A 89 10.80 -0.12 -6.11
C LEU A 89 10.74 1.34 -6.59
N GLN A 90 10.28 1.57 -7.82
CA GLN A 90 10.12 2.92 -8.36
C GLN A 90 9.15 3.75 -7.51
N ASN A 91 8.01 3.19 -7.13
CA ASN A 91 7.02 3.85 -6.27
C ASN A 91 7.61 4.19 -4.90
N LEU A 92 8.32 3.26 -4.26
CA LEU A 92 8.98 3.51 -2.98
C LEU A 92 10.05 4.62 -3.07
N VAL A 93 10.80 4.67 -4.17
CA VAL A 93 11.77 5.75 -4.41
C VAL A 93 11.06 7.08 -4.60
N ASN A 94 10.00 7.11 -5.41
CA ASN A 94 9.17 8.31 -5.64
C ASN A 94 8.60 8.87 -4.33
N GLU A 95 7.97 8.03 -3.52
CA GLU A 95 7.42 8.41 -2.21
C GLU A 95 8.53 8.97 -1.30
N SER A 96 9.69 8.31 -1.25
CA SER A 96 10.82 8.77 -0.44
C SER A 96 11.38 10.11 -0.91
N VAL A 97 11.47 10.32 -2.23
CA VAL A 97 11.93 11.58 -2.83
C VAL A 97 10.94 12.70 -2.55
N MET A 98 9.64 12.46 -2.69
CA MET A 98 8.62 13.46 -2.35
C MET A 98 8.63 13.81 -0.86
N GLU A 99 8.76 12.84 0.04
CA GLU A 99 8.89 13.15 1.48
C GLU A 99 10.15 13.97 1.82
N LYS A 100 11.24 13.79 1.08
CA LYS A 100 12.42 14.67 1.20
C LYS A 100 12.14 16.06 0.63
N ALA A 101 11.48 16.13 -0.53
CA ALA A 101 11.07 17.38 -1.16
C ALA A 101 10.16 18.19 -0.23
N ALA A 102 9.18 17.56 0.41
CA ALA A 102 8.30 18.20 1.38
C ALA A 102 9.08 18.87 2.52
N LYS A 103 10.10 18.18 3.07
CA LYS A 103 10.95 18.73 4.13
C LYS A 103 11.81 19.90 3.64
N THR A 104 12.44 19.76 2.48
CA THR A 104 13.31 20.79 1.88
C THR A 104 12.52 22.05 1.51
N TYR A 105 11.37 21.87 0.87
CA TYR A 105 10.48 22.95 0.44
C TYR A 105 9.51 23.42 1.53
N LYS A 106 9.57 22.82 2.72
CA LYS A 106 8.70 23.13 3.87
C LYS A 106 7.20 23.01 3.56
N ILE A 107 6.87 22.05 2.70
CA ILE A 107 5.49 21.73 2.34
C ILE A 107 4.89 20.85 3.44
N LYS A 108 3.71 21.24 3.89
CA LYS A 108 2.91 20.47 4.84
C LYS A 108 1.71 19.89 4.12
N VAL A 109 1.52 18.59 4.27
CA VAL A 109 0.30 17.87 3.87
C VAL A 109 -0.34 17.33 5.15
N THR A 110 -1.57 17.76 5.38
CA THR A 110 -2.40 17.38 6.54
C THR A 110 -3.24 16.16 6.23
N ASP A 111 -3.72 15.47 7.27
CA ASP A 111 -4.64 14.35 7.09
C ASP A 111 -5.98 14.78 6.49
N GLN A 112 -6.44 16.00 6.79
CA GLN A 112 -7.68 16.56 6.24
C GLN A 112 -7.62 16.72 4.72
N GLU A 113 -6.47 17.16 4.18
CA GLU A 113 -6.29 17.26 2.73
C GLU A 113 -6.28 15.88 2.08
N ILE A 114 -5.65 14.89 2.70
CA ILE A 114 -5.64 13.51 2.20
C ILE A 114 -7.08 12.94 2.22
N ASP A 115 -7.83 13.20 3.29
CA ASP A 115 -9.21 12.76 3.43
C ASP A 115 -10.13 13.42 2.38
N LEU A 116 -9.92 14.71 2.11
CA LEU A 116 -10.63 15.45 1.06
C LEU A 116 -10.35 14.86 -0.32
N GLU A 117 -9.08 14.69 -0.70
CA GLU A 117 -8.73 14.10 -2.00
C GLU A 117 -9.29 12.68 -2.16
N LEU A 118 -9.23 11.88 -1.09
CA LEU A 118 -9.79 10.54 -1.08
C LEU A 118 -11.32 10.55 -1.27
N ALA A 119 -12.01 11.52 -0.68
CA ALA A 119 -13.45 11.69 -0.84
C ALA A 119 -13.83 12.12 -2.26
N LEU A 120 -13.13 13.11 -2.82
CA LEU A 120 -13.34 13.60 -4.18
C LEU A 120 -13.01 12.53 -5.23
N MET A 121 -11.95 11.75 -5.02
CA MET A 121 -11.59 10.63 -5.89
C MET A 121 -12.65 9.52 -5.86
N ARG A 122 -13.25 9.23 -4.70
CA ARG A 122 -14.34 8.26 -4.57
C ARG A 122 -15.62 8.71 -5.25
N SER A 123 -15.92 10.00 -5.20
CA SER A 123 -17.14 10.54 -5.80
C SER A 123 -17.05 10.71 -7.32
N ALA A 124 -15.86 10.95 -7.86
CA ALA A 124 -15.64 11.17 -9.29
C ALA A 124 -15.75 9.90 -10.15
N GLN A 125 -15.81 8.69 -9.56
CA GLN A 125 -15.78 7.43 -10.31
C GLN A 125 -16.81 6.39 -9.84
N ASP A 126 -17.69 5.98 -10.77
CA ASP A 126 -18.43 4.70 -10.79
C ASP A 126 -17.50 3.47 -10.93
N LYS A 127 -16.21 3.72 -11.14
CA LYS A 127 -15.14 2.73 -11.32
C LYS A 127 -13.89 3.22 -10.58
N PHE A 128 -13.93 3.22 -9.25
CA PHE A 128 -12.70 3.23 -8.48
C PHE A 128 -11.82 2.12 -9.05
N ASP A 129 -10.75 2.48 -9.76
CA ASP A 129 -10.01 1.55 -10.59
C ASP A 129 -9.66 0.30 -9.76
N THR A 130 -9.92 -0.89 -10.28
CA THR A 130 -9.57 -2.17 -9.64
C THR A 130 -8.12 -2.19 -9.16
N ALA A 131 -7.23 -1.47 -9.85
CA ALA A 131 -5.85 -1.27 -9.42
C ALA A 131 -5.72 -0.55 -8.07
N MET A 132 -6.58 0.45 -7.79
CA MET A 132 -6.59 1.18 -6.52
C MET A 132 -7.38 0.46 -5.42
N GLN A 133 -8.34 -0.40 -5.77
CA GLN A 133 -9.00 -1.29 -4.80
C GLN A 133 -8.07 -2.34 -4.20
N ASN A 134 -7.01 -2.73 -4.93
CA ASN A 134 -6.01 -3.70 -4.47
C ASN A 134 -4.99 -3.11 -3.49
N LEU A 135 -4.98 -1.78 -3.28
CA LEU A 135 -4.11 -1.14 -2.32
C LEU A 135 -4.73 -1.21 -0.92
N SER A 136 -3.90 -1.41 0.09
CA SER A 136 -4.34 -1.17 1.47
C SER A 136 -4.67 0.32 1.65
N ALA A 137 -5.54 0.64 2.60
CA ALA A 137 -5.89 2.03 2.93
C ALA A 137 -4.65 2.89 3.21
N GLU A 138 -3.63 2.33 3.86
CA GLU A 138 -2.38 3.03 4.14
C GLU A 138 -1.60 3.33 2.86
N GLN A 139 -1.44 2.35 1.96
CA GLN A 139 -0.75 2.56 0.68
C GLN A 139 -1.44 3.63 -0.16
N LEU A 140 -2.78 3.65 -0.18
CA LEU A 140 -3.53 4.67 -0.89
C LEU A 140 -3.29 6.07 -0.30
N ARG A 141 -3.31 6.20 1.03
CA ARG A 141 -3.01 7.47 1.71
C ARG A 141 -1.59 7.95 1.41
N GLN A 142 -0.58 7.06 1.45
CA GLN A 142 0.81 7.42 1.12
C GLN A 142 0.95 7.88 -0.34
N LYS A 143 0.26 7.22 -1.26
CA LYS A 143 0.25 7.62 -2.68
C LYS A 143 -0.38 9.01 -2.87
N ILE A 144 -1.55 9.26 -2.27
CA ILE A 144 -2.21 10.58 -2.30
C ILE A 144 -1.30 11.64 -1.69
N ARG A 145 -0.66 11.33 -0.56
CA ARG A 145 0.28 12.24 0.10
C ARG A 145 1.46 12.60 -0.81
N SER A 146 2.08 11.61 -1.46
CA SER A 146 3.17 11.83 -2.41
C SER A 146 2.73 12.72 -3.58
N GLN A 147 1.52 12.50 -4.10
CA GLN A 147 0.95 13.33 -5.17
C GLN A 147 0.70 14.77 -4.70
N LEU A 148 0.06 14.95 -3.54
CA LEU A 148 -0.18 16.28 -2.96
C LEU A 148 1.12 17.07 -2.71
N ILE A 149 2.19 16.39 -2.29
CA ILE A 149 3.50 17.03 -2.16
C ILE A 149 3.97 17.53 -3.51
N LEU A 150 3.95 16.67 -4.54
CA LEU A 150 4.36 17.04 -5.89
C LEU A 150 3.57 18.25 -6.38
N ASP A 151 2.25 18.20 -6.31
CA ASP A 151 1.37 19.26 -6.81
C ASP A 151 1.68 20.58 -6.10
N LYS A 152 1.81 20.57 -4.76
CA LYS A 152 2.20 21.76 -3.99
C LYS A 152 3.59 22.28 -4.35
N VAL A 153 4.56 21.40 -4.66
CA VAL A 153 5.90 21.85 -5.12
C VAL A 153 5.77 22.58 -6.45
N LEU A 154 4.96 22.06 -7.37
CA LEU A 154 4.78 22.59 -8.72
C LEU A 154 4.01 23.91 -8.73
N THR A 155 3.02 24.06 -7.85
CA THR A 155 2.12 25.23 -7.84
C THR A 155 2.55 26.34 -6.90
N LYS A 156 3.57 26.16 -6.06
CA LYS A 156 3.98 27.12 -5.01
C LYS A 156 4.22 28.56 -5.49
N ASP A 157 4.63 28.73 -6.76
CA ASP A 157 4.97 30.02 -7.36
C ASP A 157 3.88 30.55 -8.31
N VAL A 158 2.77 29.81 -8.46
CA VAL A 158 1.61 30.19 -9.26
C VAL A 158 0.60 30.88 -8.37
N VAL A 159 0.14 32.07 -8.79
CA VAL A 159 -0.84 32.86 -8.02
C VAL A 159 -2.17 32.82 -8.76
N ILE A 160 -3.20 32.31 -8.10
CA ILE A 160 -4.58 32.30 -8.60
C ILE A 160 -5.38 33.41 -7.92
N SER A 161 -6.23 34.12 -8.66
CA SER A 161 -7.08 35.15 -8.07
C SER A 161 -8.25 34.51 -7.29
N GLU A 162 -8.60 35.10 -6.15
CA GLU A 162 -9.76 34.66 -5.34
C GLU A 162 -11.05 34.57 -6.19
N GLU A 163 -11.27 35.55 -7.06
CA GLU A 163 -12.42 35.57 -7.98
C GLU A 163 -12.48 34.32 -8.88
N SER A 164 -11.32 33.82 -9.33
CA SER A 164 -11.28 32.61 -10.17
C SER A 164 -11.63 31.36 -9.36
N ILE A 165 -11.21 31.30 -8.10
CA ILE A 165 -11.48 30.18 -7.19
C ILE A 165 -12.97 30.16 -6.82
N GLU A 166 -13.53 31.30 -6.44
CA GLU A 166 -14.97 31.44 -6.14
C GLU A 166 -15.82 31.05 -7.34
N LYS A 167 -15.49 31.58 -8.52
CA LYS A 167 -16.20 31.25 -9.75
C LYS A 167 -16.12 29.77 -10.07
N TYR A 168 -14.94 29.15 -9.93
CA TYR A 168 -14.79 27.71 -10.18
C TYR A 168 -15.65 26.88 -9.21
N TYR A 169 -15.68 27.24 -7.93
CA TYR A 169 -16.55 26.57 -6.96
C TYR A 169 -18.03 26.69 -7.34
N GLU A 170 -18.50 27.89 -7.69
CA GLU A 170 -19.89 28.14 -8.09
C GLU A 170 -20.29 27.36 -9.34
N GLU A 171 -19.41 27.32 -10.36
CA GLU A 171 -19.66 26.60 -11.60
C GLU A 171 -19.59 25.07 -11.42
N ASN A 172 -18.88 24.58 -10.40
CA ASN A 172 -18.59 23.16 -10.19
C ASN A 172 -19.10 22.60 -8.85
N GLN A 173 -20.13 23.20 -8.23
CA GLN A 173 -20.66 22.75 -6.94
C GLN A 173 -21.05 21.26 -6.90
N GLY A 174 -21.42 20.69 -8.06
CA GLY A 174 -21.72 19.27 -8.18
C GLY A 174 -20.53 18.33 -7.91
N LEU A 175 -19.29 18.80 -8.09
CA LEU A 175 -18.09 18.01 -7.78
C LEU A 175 -17.83 17.94 -6.27
N TYR A 176 -18.24 18.98 -5.54
CA TYR A 176 -18.02 19.13 -4.10
C TYR A 176 -19.22 18.73 -3.25
N ASN A 177 -20.35 18.44 -3.88
CA ASN A 177 -21.55 18.00 -3.21
C ASN A 177 -21.99 16.64 -3.76
N THR A 178 -21.53 15.61 -3.08
CA THR A 178 -21.71 14.22 -3.46
C THR A 178 -22.81 13.65 -2.60
N LYS A 179 -23.81 13.04 -3.25
CA LYS A 179 -24.95 12.44 -2.54
C LYS A 179 -24.58 11.03 -2.11
N THR A 180 -25.20 10.55 -1.04
CA THR A 180 -25.09 9.13 -0.68
C THR A 180 -25.54 8.27 -1.84
N SER A 181 -24.69 7.32 -2.22
CA SER A 181 -24.96 6.39 -3.31
C SER A 181 -24.83 4.93 -2.85
N TYR A 182 -25.63 4.06 -3.46
CA TYR A 182 -25.81 2.68 -3.04
C TYR A 182 -25.51 1.77 -4.22
N ARG A 183 -24.44 0.95 -4.14
CA ARG A 183 -24.19 -0.09 -5.16
C ARG A 183 -25.24 -1.17 -4.98
N THR A 184 -26.11 -1.33 -5.97
CA THR A 184 -27.37 -2.05 -5.79
C THR A 184 -27.53 -3.16 -6.80
N ASN A 185 -27.94 -4.34 -6.33
CA ASN A 185 -28.54 -5.36 -7.17
C ASN A 185 -30.05 -5.39 -6.92
N PHE A 186 -30.83 -5.69 -7.96
CA PHE A 186 -32.27 -5.63 -7.96
C PHE A 186 -32.88 -6.89 -8.58
N ILE A 187 -33.98 -7.34 -7.98
CA ILE A 187 -34.84 -8.39 -8.52
C ILE A 187 -36.27 -7.85 -8.54
N GLU A 188 -36.83 -7.72 -9.75
CA GLU A 188 -38.26 -7.49 -9.97
C GLU A 188 -39.00 -8.80 -10.24
N VAL A 189 -40.18 -9.00 -9.65
CA VAL A 189 -41.07 -10.16 -9.87
C VAL A 189 -42.54 -9.74 -9.90
N ASP A 190 -43.40 -10.56 -10.49
CA ASP A 190 -44.81 -10.24 -10.76
C ASP A 190 -45.67 -10.09 -9.50
N ALA A 191 -45.36 -10.83 -8.43
CA ALA A 191 -46.19 -10.91 -7.24
C ALA A 191 -45.39 -11.00 -5.94
N LYS A 192 -46.02 -10.54 -4.84
CA LYS A 192 -45.44 -10.58 -3.49
C LYS A 192 -44.96 -11.98 -3.08
N LYS A 193 -45.72 -13.01 -3.48
CA LYS A 193 -45.40 -14.40 -3.15
C LYS A 193 -44.05 -14.83 -3.75
N ALA A 194 -43.79 -14.49 -5.01
CA ALA A 194 -42.52 -14.77 -5.67
C ALA A 194 -41.36 -14.03 -4.97
N ALA A 195 -41.58 -12.78 -4.54
CA ALA A 195 -40.57 -12.03 -3.81
C ALA A 195 -40.30 -12.64 -2.41
N ASP A 196 -41.35 -13.05 -1.71
CA ASP A 196 -41.21 -13.71 -0.40
C ASP A 196 -40.48 -15.07 -0.51
N GLU A 197 -40.71 -15.81 -1.60
CA GLU A 197 -39.99 -17.07 -1.92
C GLU A 197 -38.51 -16.81 -2.20
N ALA A 198 -38.19 -15.84 -3.06
CA ALA A 198 -36.81 -15.43 -3.35
C ALA A 198 -36.06 -14.99 -2.09
N LEU A 199 -36.70 -14.22 -1.20
CA LEU A 199 -36.12 -13.86 0.10
C LEU A 199 -35.85 -15.08 0.99
N GLY A 200 -36.67 -16.12 0.90
CA GLY A 200 -36.44 -17.40 1.57
C GLY A 200 -35.19 -18.10 1.06
N GLU A 201 -35.01 -18.14 -0.27
CA GLU A 201 -33.84 -18.75 -0.90
C GLU A 201 -32.54 -17.99 -0.60
N LEU A 202 -32.57 -16.66 -0.62
CA LEU A 202 -31.43 -15.81 -0.24
C LEU A 202 -31.03 -16.03 1.22
N LYS A 203 -32.00 -16.15 2.14
CA LYS A 203 -31.73 -16.47 3.55
C LYS A 203 -31.11 -17.85 3.76
N ASN A 204 -31.36 -18.79 2.84
CA ASN A 204 -30.77 -20.11 2.86
C ASN A 204 -29.37 -20.17 2.21
N GLY A 205 -28.84 -19.03 1.76
CA GLY A 205 -27.49 -18.91 1.21
C GLY A 205 -27.42 -18.99 -0.32
N SER A 206 -28.56 -18.86 -1.02
CA SER A 206 -28.56 -18.76 -2.48
C SER A 206 -27.91 -17.45 -2.94
N ASP A 207 -27.24 -17.49 -4.10
CA ASP A 207 -26.58 -16.33 -4.67
C ASP A 207 -27.61 -15.39 -5.34
N PHE A 208 -27.53 -14.10 -5.01
CA PHE A 208 -28.46 -13.09 -5.54
C PHE A 208 -28.37 -12.95 -7.06
N SER A 209 -27.16 -13.05 -7.61
CA SER A 209 -26.93 -12.89 -9.04
C SER A 209 -27.49 -14.06 -9.85
N VAL A 210 -27.49 -15.27 -9.28
CA VAL A 210 -28.11 -16.46 -9.89
C VAL A 210 -29.63 -16.30 -9.88
N LEU A 211 -30.21 -15.97 -8.73
CA LEU A 211 -31.66 -15.73 -8.62
C LEU A 211 -32.13 -14.63 -9.57
N ALA A 212 -31.42 -13.51 -9.63
CA ALA A 212 -31.77 -12.41 -10.53
C ALA A 212 -31.82 -12.86 -12.01
N ARG A 213 -30.90 -13.72 -12.45
CA ARG A 213 -30.90 -14.26 -13.82
C ARG A 213 -32.08 -15.21 -14.09
N GLU A 214 -32.51 -15.94 -13.07
CA GLU A 214 -33.55 -16.97 -13.22
C GLU A 214 -34.97 -16.41 -13.17
N ILE A 215 -35.23 -15.49 -12.23
CA ILE A 215 -36.60 -15.08 -11.91
C ILE A 215 -36.89 -13.61 -12.17
N SER A 216 -35.88 -12.76 -12.38
CA SER A 216 -36.15 -11.33 -12.46
C SER A 216 -36.80 -10.93 -13.79
N LEU A 217 -37.85 -10.12 -13.68
CA LEU A 217 -38.54 -9.48 -14.79
C LEU A 217 -37.83 -8.21 -15.30
N ASP A 218 -36.85 -7.70 -14.54
CA ASP A 218 -36.04 -6.56 -15.00
C ASP A 218 -35.02 -7.02 -16.05
N SER A 219 -35.44 -6.99 -17.31
CA SER A 219 -34.61 -7.40 -18.45
C SER A 219 -33.30 -6.61 -18.60
N ALA A 220 -33.21 -5.39 -18.02
CA ALA A 220 -32.02 -4.56 -18.14
C ALA A 220 -30.87 -5.07 -17.24
N SER A 221 -31.20 -5.58 -16.05
CA SER A 221 -30.20 -6.02 -15.06
C SER A 221 -30.15 -7.53 -14.83
N ALA A 222 -31.23 -8.28 -15.12
CA ALA A 222 -31.33 -9.71 -14.84
C ALA A 222 -30.12 -10.51 -15.34
N SER A 223 -29.73 -10.33 -16.61
CA SER A 223 -28.57 -11.03 -17.21
C SER A 223 -27.23 -10.68 -16.55
N LEU A 224 -27.12 -9.47 -15.99
CA LEU A 224 -25.97 -8.98 -15.23
C LEU A 224 -26.01 -9.39 -13.76
N GLY A 225 -26.93 -10.30 -13.38
CA GLY A 225 -27.09 -10.72 -12.00
C GLY A 225 -27.83 -9.70 -11.14
N GLY A 226 -28.71 -8.91 -11.76
CA GLY A 226 -29.50 -7.86 -11.10
C GLY A 226 -28.73 -6.58 -10.85
N ASP A 227 -27.48 -6.43 -11.30
CA ASP A 227 -26.68 -5.22 -11.06
C ASP A 227 -27.27 -4.01 -11.78
N VAL A 228 -27.76 -3.03 -11.00
CA VAL A 228 -28.31 -1.77 -11.50
C VAL A 228 -27.35 -0.60 -11.27
N GLY A 229 -26.11 -0.87 -10.83
CA GLY A 229 -25.10 0.14 -10.57
C GLY A 229 -25.35 0.92 -9.28
N PHE A 230 -24.89 2.17 -9.26
CA PHE A 230 -25.07 3.06 -8.11
C PHE A 230 -26.39 3.84 -8.22
N LEU A 231 -27.20 3.76 -7.17
CA LEU A 231 -28.41 4.56 -7.03
C LEU A 231 -28.17 5.69 -6.05
N THR A 232 -28.65 6.90 -6.36
CA THR A 232 -28.59 8.06 -5.44
C THR A 232 -29.95 8.37 -4.84
N GLU A 233 -29.98 8.99 -3.65
CA GLU A 233 -31.22 9.24 -2.90
C GLU A 233 -32.28 10.12 -3.61
N ASN A 234 -31.90 10.83 -4.68
CA ASN A 234 -32.77 11.76 -5.39
C ASN A 234 -32.81 11.44 -6.89
N GLN A 235 -32.64 10.17 -7.26
CA GLN A 235 -32.61 9.76 -8.64
C GLN A 235 -34.03 9.71 -9.23
N GLU A 236 -34.36 10.68 -10.08
CA GLU A 236 -35.73 10.88 -10.58
C GLU A 236 -36.19 9.81 -11.59
N ASN A 237 -35.26 9.10 -12.23
CA ASN A 237 -35.56 8.06 -13.22
C ASN A 237 -35.73 6.65 -12.61
N VAL A 238 -35.85 6.54 -11.29
CA VAL A 238 -35.99 5.27 -10.56
C VAL A 238 -37.24 5.33 -9.69
N ASP A 239 -37.95 4.21 -9.59
CA ASP A 239 -39.15 4.09 -8.76
C ASP A 239 -38.82 4.47 -7.28
N PRO A 240 -39.58 5.40 -6.66
CA PRO A 240 -39.33 5.83 -5.29
C PRO A 240 -39.32 4.70 -4.25
N ALA A 241 -40.04 3.59 -4.51
CA ALA A 241 -40.03 2.42 -3.63
C ALA A 241 -38.65 1.74 -3.59
N ILE A 242 -37.93 1.71 -4.72
CA ILE A 242 -36.55 1.21 -4.80
C ILE A 242 -35.63 2.10 -3.96
N ILE A 243 -35.73 3.42 -4.12
CA ILE A 243 -34.92 4.39 -3.36
C ILE A 243 -35.16 4.26 -1.85
N ASN A 244 -36.41 4.12 -1.42
CA ASN A 244 -36.73 3.91 -0.01
C ASN A 244 -36.19 2.57 0.53
N ALA A 245 -36.19 1.52 -0.30
CA ALA A 245 -35.66 0.22 0.06
C ALA A 245 -34.14 0.26 0.24
N VAL A 246 -33.39 0.87 -0.68
CA VAL A 246 -31.92 0.99 -0.55
C VAL A 246 -31.53 1.83 0.67
N LYS A 247 -32.22 2.95 0.92
CA LYS A 247 -31.96 3.81 2.09
C LYS A 247 -32.20 3.13 3.44
N SER A 248 -33.06 2.12 3.48
CA SER A 248 -33.36 1.36 4.70
C SER A 248 -32.57 0.06 4.83
N THR A 249 -31.71 -0.25 3.85
CA THR A 249 -30.91 -1.49 3.78
C THR A 249 -29.43 -1.15 3.96
N LYS A 250 -28.73 -1.89 4.83
CA LYS A 250 -27.29 -1.65 5.07
C LYS A 250 -26.43 -2.29 3.99
N ALA A 251 -25.17 -1.89 3.93
CA ALA A 251 -24.17 -2.56 3.11
C ALA A 251 -24.12 -4.07 3.42
N ASN A 252 -24.04 -4.88 2.36
CA ASN A 252 -24.10 -6.34 2.34
C ASN A 252 -25.41 -6.96 2.87
N GLU A 253 -26.51 -6.20 2.93
CA GLU A 253 -27.83 -6.72 3.31
C GLU A 253 -28.82 -6.73 2.14
N VAL A 254 -29.87 -7.53 2.30
CA VAL A 254 -31.01 -7.63 1.37
C VAL A 254 -32.23 -6.99 2.03
N SER A 255 -32.97 -6.19 1.25
CA SER A 255 -34.18 -5.53 1.72
C SER A 255 -35.34 -6.50 1.96
N LYS A 256 -36.42 -6.00 2.55
CA LYS A 256 -37.73 -6.68 2.47
C LYS A 256 -38.31 -6.50 1.07
N ALA A 257 -39.28 -7.34 0.71
CA ALA A 257 -40.05 -7.17 -0.50
C ALA A 257 -40.89 -5.88 -0.42
N PHE A 258 -40.87 -5.08 -1.47
CA PHE A 258 -41.64 -3.85 -1.59
C PHE A 258 -42.41 -3.83 -2.90
N LYS A 259 -43.48 -3.05 -2.97
CA LYS A 259 -44.33 -2.93 -4.16
C LYS A 259 -43.85 -1.76 -5.01
N LEU A 260 -43.75 -1.99 -6.32
CA LEU A 260 -43.42 -0.98 -7.34
C LEU A 260 -44.69 -0.31 -7.87
N ASP A 261 -44.54 0.86 -8.49
CA ASP A 261 -45.64 1.63 -9.07
C ASP A 261 -46.34 0.89 -10.21
N ASN A 262 -45.61 0.05 -10.95
CA ASN A 262 -46.15 -0.81 -12.01
C ASN A 262 -46.98 -2.01 -11.49
N GLY A 263 -47.06 -2.19 -10.17
CA GLY A 263 -47.82 -3.27 -9.52
C GLY A 263 -47.02 -4.53 -9.20
N HIS A 264 -45.79 -4.64 -9.72
CA HIS A 264 -44.85 -5.72 -9.42
C HIS A 264 -44.22 -5.55 -8.03
N TYR A 265 -43.35 -6.48 -7.66
CA TYR A 265 -42.64 -6.49 -6.40
C TYR A 265 -41.13 -6.53 -6.62
N GLY A 266 -40.40 -5.79 -5.79
CA GLY A 266 -38.96 -5.65 -5.84
C GLY A 266 -38.28 -6.16 -4.58
N ILE A 267 -37.04 -6.62 -4.75
CA ILE A 267 -36.06 -6.86 -3.68
C ILE A 267 -34.76 -6.20 -4.11
N VAL A 268 -34.09 -5.49 -3.20
CA VAL A 268 -32.76 -4.96 -3.45
C VAL A 268 -31.73 -5.63 -2.53
N GLN A 269 -30.51 -5.79 -3.03
CA GLN A 269 -29.32 -6.05 -2.23
C GLN A 269 -28.42 -4.83 -2.34
N VAL A 270 -28.03 -4.26 -1.20
CA VAL A 270 -27.05 -3.18 -1.16
C VAL A 270 -25.69 -3.81 -0.94
N GLN A 271 -24.79 -3.73 -1.92
CA GLN A 271 -23.43 -4.24 -1.81
C GLN A 271 -22.55 -3.28 -0.99
N GLU A 272 -22.61 -2.00 -1.34
CA GLU A 272 -21.80 -0.94 -0.76
C GLU A 272 -22.62 0.34 -0.61
N VAL A 273 -22.33 1.10 0.45
CA VAL A 273 -22.87 2.44 0.68
C VAL A 273 -21.72 3.43 0.66
N LEU A 274 -21.74 4.36 -0.30
CA LEU A 274 -20.83 5.48 -0.35
C LEU A 274 -21.55 6.68 0.28
N GLU A 275 -21.13 7.04 1.49
CA GLU A 275 -21.71 8.19 2.20
C GLU A 275 -21.46 9.49 1.44
N GLY A 276 -22.53 10.26 1.25
CA GLY A 276 -22.46 11.56 0.63
C GLY A 276 -21.64 12.53 1.46
N GLN A 277 -20.84 13.34 0.77
CA GLN A 277 -20.01 14.38 1.38
C GLN A 277 -20.27 15.68 0.65
N SER A 278 -20.55 16.73 1.42
CA SER A 278 -20.67 18.09 0.93
C SER A 278 -19.56 18.93 1.53
N PHE A 279 -18.79 19.58 0.68
CA PHE A 279 -17.72 20.47 1.07
C PHE A 279 -18.13 21.91 0.82
N THR A 280 -17.87 22.78 1.78
CA THR A 280 -18.06 24.23 1.63
C THR A 280 -16.92 24.83 0.82
N TYR A 281 -17.10 26.06 0.33
CA TYR A 281 -16.04 26.80 -0.35
C TYR A 281 -14.73 26.80 0.46
N ASP A 282 -14.80 27.06 1.76
CA ASP A 282 -13.63 27.10 2.64
C ASP A 282 -12.93 25.74 2.75
N ASP A 283 -13.69 24.63 2.69
CA ASP A 283 -13.12 23.28 2.76
C ASP A 283 -12.32 22.92 1.51
N VAL A 284 -12.76 23.36 0.32
CA VAL A 284 -12.15 23.01 -0.98
C VAL A 284 -11.31 24.12 -1.59
N LYS A 285 -11.26 25.30 -0.97
CA LYS A 285 -10.54 26.47 -1.50
C LYS A 285 -9.10 26.13 -1.90
N GLU A 286 -8.33 25.54 -0.98
CA GLU A 286 -6.92 25.18 -1.25
C GLU A 286 -6.77 24.07 -2.31
N HIS A 287 -7.77 23.20 -2.44
CA HIS A 287 -7.82 22.19 -3.50
C HIS A 287 -8.07 22.86 -4.86
N ILE A 288 -9.08 23.72 -4.96
CA ILE A 288 -9.41 24.46 -6.20
C ILE A 288 -8.25 25.34 -6.65
N GLU A 289 -7.63 26.07 -5.72
CA GLU A 289 -6.46 26.91 -6.02
C GLU A 289 -5.34 26.06 -6.64
N ARG A 290 -5.09 24.88 -6.09
CA ARG A 290 -4.08 23.95 -6.59
C ARG A 290 -4.45 23.40 -7.97
N GLU A 291 -5.69 22.97 -8.17
CA GLU A 291 -6.17 22.48 -9.48
C GLU A 291 -6.02 23.55 -10.57
N LEU A 292 -6.51 24.76 -10.30
CA LEU A 292 -6.39 25.89 -11.24
C LEU A 292 -4.93 26.28 -11.50
N ALA A 293 -4.05 26.16 -10.50
CA ALA A 293 -2.63 26.39 -10.69
C ALA A 293 -1.95 25.31 -11.53
N LEU A 294 -2.32 24.04 -11.35
CA LEU A 294 -1.82 22.92 -12.16
C LEU A 294 -2.24 23.06 -13.62
N GLU A 295 -3.46 23.52 -13.90
CA GLU A 295 -3.95 23.76 -15.27
C GLU A 295 -3.10 24.78 -16.05
N GLN A 296 -2.43 25.71 -15.35
CA GLN A 296 -1.55 26.71 -15.96
C GLN A 296 -0.15 26.18 -16.26
N LEU A 297 0.22 25.00 -15.74
CA LEU A 297 1.53 24.42 -15.92
C LEU A 297 1.61 23.60 -17.21
N PRO A 298 2.60 23.86 -18.09
CA PRO A 298 2.84 23.00 -19.24
C PRO A 298 3.55 21.71 -18.78
N GLN A 299 2.98 20.55 -19.12
CA GLN A 299 3.46 19.17 -18.88
C GLN A 299 3.05 18.52 -17.54
N SER A 300 2.79 17.21 -17.60
CA SER A 300 2.66 16.34 -16.43
C SER A 300 4.05 16.05 -15.83
N VAL A 301 4.50 16.90 -14.92
CA VAL A 301 5.74 16.65 -14.17
C VAL A 301 5.49 15.49 -13.20
N THR A 302 6.41 14.53 -13.14
CA THR A 302 6.33 13.36 -12.26
C THR A 302 7.40 13.43 -11.16
N PRO A 303 7.29 12.65 -10.06
CA PRO A 303 8.31 12.64 -9.00
C PRO A 303 9.74 12.36 -9.49
N GLU A 304 9.88 11.63 -10.59
CA GLU A 304 11.16 11.30 -11.23
C GLU A 304 11.97 12.54 -11.64
N ALA A 305 11.30 13.66 -11.96
CA ALA A 305 11.96 14.92 -12.27
C ALA A 305 12.84 15.44 -11.10
N PHE A 306 12.49 15.06 -9.87
CA PHE A 306 13.18 15.46 -8.65
C PHE A 306 14.28 14.49 -8.23
N TRP A 307 14.40 13.31 -8.86
CA TRP A 307 15.38 12.30 -8.44
C TRP A 307 16.82 12.82 -8.47
N SER A 308 17.17 13.61 -9.49
CA SER A 308 18.50 14.20 -9.62
C SER A 308 18.79 15.20 -8.49
N GLU A 309 17.82 16.04 -8.13
CA GLU A 309 17.93 17.02 -7.05
C GLU A 309 18.19 16.34 -5.70
N PHE A 310 17.50 15.23 -5.43
CA PHE A 310 17.60 14.50 -4.16
C PHE A 310 18.63 13.36 -4.18
N ASN A 311 19.45 13.27 -5.23
CA ASN A 311 20.46 12.22 -5.42
C ASN A 311 19.88 10.80 -5.24
N ALA A 312 18.68 10.57 -5.77
CA ALA A 312 18.05 9.26 -5.73
C ALA A 312 18.85 8.27 -6.59
N THR A 313 19.20 7.14 -5.99
CA THR A 313 19.83 6.02 -6.69
C THR A 313 18.98 4.78 -6.46
N TRP A 314 18.81 3.99 -7.52
CA TRP A 314 18.11 2.73 -7.45
C TRP A 314 18.91 1.68 -8.22
N TYR A 315 18.83 0.44 -7.76
CA TYR A 315 19.49 -0.69 -8.39
C TYR A 315 18.42 -1.74 -8.63
N TYR A 316 18.08 -1.98 -9.89
CA TYR A 316 17.10 -2.99 -10.27
C TYR A 316 17.56 -3.68 -11.54
N GLY A 317 17.74 -5.00 -11.49
CA GLY A 317 18.05 -5.83 -12.67
C GLY A 317 19.42 -5.64 -13.34
N GLU A 318 20.25 -4.67 -12.97
CA GLU A 318 21.63 -4.59 -13.47
C GLU A 318 22.61 -5.25 -12.49
N SER A 319 23.02 -6.48 -12.83
CA SER A 319 24.39 -6.89 -12.59
C SER A 319 25.31 -5.81 -13.16
N LYS A 320 26.14 -5.19 -12.31
CA LYS A 320 27.30 -4.41 -12.72
C LYS A 320 27.86 -4.94 -14.05
N LYS A 321 27.69 -4.21 -15.15
CA LYS A 321 28.65 -4.33 -16.25
C LYS A 321 29.88 -3.57 -15.83
N GLU A 322 30.73 -4.25 -15.05
CA GLU A 322 32.13 -3.88 -14.97
C GLU A 322 32.74 -4.01 -16.37
N LYS A 323 33.16 -2.89 -16.94
CA LYS A 323 34.40 -2.75 -17.71
C LYS A 323 34.82 -1.29 -17.77
#